data_AF-A0A8H4C5B5-F1
#
_entry.id   AF-A0A8H4C5B5-F1
#
_cell.length_a   1.000
_cell.length_b   1.000
_cell.length_c   1.000
_cell.angle_alpha   90.00
_cell.angle_beta   90.00
_cell.angle_gamma   90.00
#
_symmetry.space_group_name_H-M   'P 1'
#
loop_
_entity.id
_entity.type
_entity.pdbx_description
1 polymer ?
#
loop_
_entity_poly.entity_id
_entity_poly.type
_entity_poly.pdbx_seq_one_letter_code
_entity_poly.pdbx_strand_id
1 'polypeptide(L)'
;MADKVSCSELQVLKEFDKYIIAVEKETNFTDEFLSSCKKDICGAIWGDTNPDISGIGVSIGYAVELALGFSLAVAVLLIRQRQGRKWEFFQIVTKKGLEAFFEFAVYFAIAVELATTVMLVNKDFGINTAGFGANEAQNALAIAIICAIPLVYPIALLPTRMFHPESGRQKAIERKSEQEDKKHKFRLLLFCLVIVLFFYPFLSQCIHNWGPLRVGEGAGKNGSTLIKHDDWARIQQMCFGHVGRLTDAEYWLLAICEIIASLLILLFTLWHAMGVGLQRWKDEEKFQGKEGKGTVMLSRTRNVLQRGWHGHRIMLLFLPVVLGGVLLWCIFRLRNIQEAAAFRLKIDYSGNDWGFGQIVGIIIFAPVVADMGFAAWTSWSLLGRDEYDTVSSQGSI
;
A
#
# COMPACT_ATOMS: atom_id res chain seq x y z
N MET A 1 -0.99 52.26 18.94
CA MET A 1 -0.19 51.15 19.49
C MET A 1 -0.95 49.89 19.14
N ALA A 2 -0.54 49.17 18.10
CA ALA A 2 -1.10 47.86 17.82
C ALA A 2 -0.48 46.88 18.82
N ASP A 3 -1.29 46.30 19.69
CA ASP A 3 -0.86 45.19 20.52
C ASP A 3 -0.30 44.10 19.58
N LYS A 4 0.94 43.65 19.84
CA LYS A 4 1.52 42.53 19.11
C LYS A 4 0.65 41.30 19.39
N VAL A 5 -0.11 40.86 18.40
CA VAL A 5 -0.82 39.57 18.46
C VAL A 5 0.20 38.47 18.75
N SER A 6 -0.05 37.68 19.80
CA SER A 6 0.84 36.60 20.21
C SER A 6 0.44 35.31 19.50
N CYS A 7 1.03 35.05 18.33
CA CYS A 7 0.71 33.88 17.51
C CYS A 7 1.29 32.55 18.02
N SER A 8 2.01 32.55 19.15
CA SER A 8 2.72 31.37 19.68
C SER A 8 1.81 30.19 20.00
N GLU A 9 0.57 30.45 20.46
CA GLU A 9 -0.41 29.40 20.74
C GLU A 9 -0.96 28.75 19.47
N LEU A 10 -0.79 29.39 18.30
CA LEU A 10 -1.26 28.91 17.01
C LEU A 10 -0.24 28.03 16.26
N GLN A 11 0.94 27.82 16.84
CA GLN A 11 2.01 27.01 16.23
C GLN A 11 1.72 25.51 16.23
N VAL A 12 0.87 25.04 17.14
CA VAL A 12 0.61 23.62 17.33
C VAL A 12 -0.88 23.36 17.16
N LEU A 13 -1.23 22.58 16.13
CA LEU A 13 -2.56 22.01 16.00
C LEU A 13 -2.66 20.86 17.01
N LYS A 14 -3.61 20.95 17.95
CA LYS A 14 -3.90 19.90 18.94
C LYS A 14 -5.25 19.27 18.63
N GLU A 15 -6.32 19.91 19.11
CA GLU A 15 -7.70 19.60 18.78
C GLU A 15 -8.22 20.69 17.85
N PHE A 16 -8.86 20.31 16.75
CA PHE A 16 -9.20 21.30 15.71
C PHE A 16 -10.25 22.32 16.17
N ASP A 17 -11.24 21.90 16.94
CA ASP A 17 -12.23 22.79 17.57
C ASP A 17 -11.59 23.82 18.47
N LYS A 18 -10.73 23.39 19.39
CA LYS A 18 -10.00 24.28 20.29
C LYS A 18 -9.05 25.18 19.50
N TYR A 19 -8.44 24.66 18.44
CA TYR A 19 -7.54 25.40 17.59
C TYR A 19 -8.26 26.52 16.83
N ILE A 20 -9.41 26.24 16.23
CA ILE A 20 -10.21 27.24 15.51
C ILE A 20 -10.74 28.30 16.47
N ILE A 21 -11.17 27.93 17.68
CA ILE A 21 -11.54 28.91 18.71
C ILE A 21 -10.35 29.81 19.09
N ALA A 22 -9.14 29.26 19.18
CA ALA A 22 -7.93 30.05 19.43
C ALA A 22 -7.62 30.99 18.25
N VAL A 23 -7.73 30.52 17.01
CA VAL A 23 -7.57 31.37 15.82
C VAL A 23 -8.61 32.49 15.80
N GLU A 24 -9.87 32.20 16.10
CA GLU A 24 -10.93 33.21 16.19
C GLU A 24 -10.60 34.24 17.26
N LYS A 25 -10.23 33.78 18.47
CA LYS A 25 -9.89 34.65 19.60
C LYS A 25 -8.73 35.60 19.30
N GLU A 26 -7.68 35.11 18.63
CA GLU A 26 -6.46 35.89 18.37
C GLU A 26 -6.54 36.75 17.09
N THR A 27 -7.38 36.38 16.12
CA THR A 27 -7.39 37.04 14.79
C THR A 27 -8.73 37.64 14.37
N ASN A 28 -9.82 37.26 15.03
CA ASN A 28 -11.20 37.54 14.62
C ASN A 28 -11.48 37.24 13.12
N PHE A 29 -10.70 36.34 12.50
CA PHE A 29 -10.70 36.05 11.06
C PHE A 29 -10.59 37.29 10.15
N THR A 30 -9.94 38.35 10.63
CA THR A 30 -9.65 39.54 9.82
C THR A 30 -8.33 39.37 9.06
N ASP A 31 -8.27 39.87 7.83
CA ASP A 31 -7.10 39.67 6.95
C ASP A 31 -5.81 40.21 7.57
N GLU A 32 -5.88 41.32 8.32
CA GLU A 32 -4.72 41.94 8.97
C GLU A 32 -4.11 41.04 10.06
N PHE A 33 -4.93 40.51 10.97
CA PHE A 33 -4.46 39.65 12.06
C PHE A 33 -4.13 38.24 11.59
N LEU A 34 -4.90 37.69 10.65
CA LEU A 34 -4.58 36.42 10.00
C LEU A 34 -3.20 36.49 9.33
N SER A 35 -2.93 37.54 8.56
CA SER A 35 -1.64 37.74 7.90
C SER A 35 -0.48 37.85 8.90
N SER A 36 -0.73 38.44 10.07
CA SER A 36 0.25 38.56 11.16
C SER A 36 0.64 37.20 11.76
N CYS A 37 -0.32 36.27 11.88
CA CYS A 37 -0.10 34.90 12.36
C CYS A 37 0.05 33.86 11.24
N LYS A 38 0.25 34.30 10.00
CA LYS A 38 0.25 33.43 8.81
C LYS A 38 1.21 32.25 8.94
N LYS A 39 2.43 32.47 9.44
CA LYS A 39 3.43 31.41 9.55
C LYS A 39 2.98 30.30 10.50
N ASP A 40 2.45 30.68 11.66
CA ASP A 40 2.04 29.74 12.70
C ASP A 40 0.77 28.99 12.28
N ILE A 41 -0.22 29.71 11.75
CA ILE A 41 -1.49 29.11 11.27
C ILE A 41 -1.26 28.15 10.11
N CYS A 42 -0.57 28.62 9.06
CA CYS A 42 -0.36 27.79 7.89
C CYS A 42 0.60 26.63 8.18
N GLY A 43 1.60 26.85 9.05
CA GLY A 43 2.52 25.82 9.51
C GLY A 43 1.80 24.70 10.26
N ALA A 44 0.95 25.06 11.23
CA ALA A 44 0.20 24.09 12.03
C ALA A 44 -0.82 23.29 11.20
N ILE A 45 -1.53 23.92 10.27
CA ILE A 45 -2.58 23.24 9.49
C ILE A 45 -2.00 22.44 8.31
N TRP A 46 -0.97 22.95 7.63
CA TRP A 46 -0.49 22.38 6.36
C TRP A 46 1.03 22.17 6.24
N GLY A 47 1.82 22.78 7.12
CA GLY A 47 3.27 22.88 6.95
C GLY A 47 4.05 21.66 7.40
N ASP A 48 3.57 20.91 8.37
CA ASP A 48 4.29 19.74 8.89
C ASP A 48 3.86 18.43 8.23
N THR A 49 4.85 17.56 8.00
CA THR A 49 4.67 16.25 7.39
C THR A 49 5.33 15.18 8.25
N ASN A 50 4.81 13.96 8.21
CA ASN A 50 5.49 12.85 8.82
C ASN A 50 6.52 12.25 7.83
N PRO A 51 7.83 12.47 8.03
CA PRO A 51 8.86 11.96 7.11
C PRO A 51 8.90 10.43 7.04
N ASP A 52 8.35 9.71 8.00
CA ASP A 52 8.31 8.25 8.01
C ASP A 52 7.12 7.67 7.23
N ILE A 53 6.15 8.51 6.83
CA ILE A 53 4.96 8.09 6.06
C ILE A 53 4.96 8.73 4.67
N SER A 54 5.17 10.05 4.56
CA SER A 54 5.15 10.79 3.28
C SER A 54 6.50 11.39 2.89
N GLY A 55 7.54 11.14 3.68
CA GLY A 55 8.89 11.61 3.39
C GLY A 55 9.49 11.00 2.12
N ILE A 56 10.59 11.60 1.63
CA ILE A 56 11.10 11.30 0.27
C ILE A 56 11.55 9.86 0.14
N GLY A 57 12.33 9.36 1.10
CA GLY A 57 12.87 8.01 0.98
C GLY A 57 11.78 6.95 1.10
N VAL A 58 10.77 7.15 1.96
CA VAL A 58 9.62 6.23 2.06
C VAL A 58 8.76 6.28 0.78
N SER A 59 8.52 7.48 0.23
CA SER A 59 7.82 7.63 -1.06
C SER A 59 8.56 6.95 -2.23
N ILE A 60 9.89 7.00 -2.23
CA ILE A 60 10.73 6.22 -3.17
C ILE A 60 10.57 4.72 -2.89
N GLY A 61 10.54 4.30 -1.63
CA GLY A 61 10.25 2.92 -1.22
C GLY A 61 8.95 2.40 -1.84
N TYR A 62 7.87 3.18 -1.78
CA TYR A 62 6.59 2.87 -2.44
C TYR A 62 6.73 2.67 -3.95
N ALA A 63 7.49 3.56 -4.60
CA ALA A 63 7.75 3.45 -6.03
C ALA A 63 8.55 2.19 -6.38
N VAL A 64 9.58 1.87 -5.59
CA VAL A 64 10.41 0.68 -5.73
C VAL A 64 9.58 -0.58 -5.52
N GLU A 65 8.76 -0.63 -4.48
CA GLU A 65 7.87 -1.76 -4.19
C GLU A 65 6.94 -2.06 -5.37
N LEU A 66 6.26 -1.02 -5.88
CA LEU A 66 5.32 -1.14 -6.99
C LEU A 66 6.03 -1.60 -8.28
N ALA A 67 7.16 -0.98 -8.61
CA ALA A 67 7.93 -1.29 -9.81
C ALA A 67 8.54 -2.70 -9.75
N LEU A 68 9.10 -3.09 -8.60
CA LEU A 68 9.70 -4.39 -8.38
C LEU A 68 8.65 -5.51 -8.41
N GLY A 69 7.53 -5.32 -7.73
CA GLY A 69 6.40 -6.26 -7.73
C GLY A 69 5.86 -6.49 -9.14
N PHE A 70 5.62 -5.41 -9.90
CA PHE A 70 5.17 -5.51 -11.29
C PHE A 70 6.20 -6.20 -12.20
N SER A 71 7.48 -5.83 -12.09
CA SER A 71 8.56 -6.40 -12.91
C SER A 71 8.71 -7.90 -12.68
N LEU A 72 8.69 -8.34 -11.41
CA LEU A 72 8.72 -9.76 -11.05
C LEU A 72 7.47 -10.49 -11.55
N ALA A 73 6.29 -9.88 -11.43
CA ALA A 73 5.03 -10.47 -11.91
C ALA A 73 5.06 -10.70 -13.43
N VAL A 74 5.49 -9.69 -14.20
CA VAL A 74 5.67 -9.80 -15.66
C VAL A 74 6.69 -10.89 -15.99
N ALA A 75 7.84 -10.92 -15.32
CA ALA A 75 8.87 -11.92 -15.55
C ALA A 75 8.32 -13.34 -15.33
N VAL A 76 7.62 -13.60 -14.22
CA VAL A 76 6.98 -14.91 -13.95
C VAL A 76 6.00 -15.28 -15.06
N LEU A 77 5.16 -14.35 -15.51
CA LEU A 77 4.17 -14.62 -16.55
C LEU A 77 4.80 -14.95 -17.91
N LEU A 78 5.89 -14.27 -18.27
CA LEU A 78 6.61 -14.51 -19.52
C LEU A 78 7.39 -15.83 -19.51
N ILE A 79 7.92 -16.22 -18.35
CA ILE A 79 8.82 -17.37 -18.20
C ILE A 79 8.05 -18.67 -17.94
N ARG A 80 6.89 -18.63 -17.25
CA ARG A 80 6.16 -19.84 -16.79
C ARG A 80 5.71 -20.79 -17.90
N GLN A 81 5.51 -20.29 -19.12
CA GLN A 81 5.05 -21.10 -20.26
C GLN A 81 6.21 -21.65 -21.10
N ARG A 82 7.44 -21.24 -20.80
CA ARG A 82 8.60 -21.63 -21.59
C ARG A 82 9.25 -22.87 -21.01
N GLN A 83 9.67 -23.75 -21.90
CA GLN A 83 10.28 -25.03 -21.57
C GLN A 83 11.76 -25.04 -21.98
N GLY A 84 12.55 -25.82 -21.26
CA GLY A 84 13.97 -26.01 -21.51
C GLY A 84 14.85 -25.46 -20.39
N ARG A 85 16.08 -25.98 -20.33
CA ARG A 85 17.05 -25.79 -19.24
C ARG A 85 17.30 -24.32 -18.87
N LYS A 86 17.44 -23.45 -19.88
CA LYS A 86 17.63 -22.00 -19.66
C LYS A 86 16.41 -21.38 -18.98
N TRP A 87 15.19 -21.81 -19.33
CA TRP A 87 13.96 -21.30 -18.74
C TRP A 87 13.74 -21.85 -17.34
N GLU A 88 14.13 -23.09 -17.05
CA GLU A 88 14.11 -23.64 -15.69
C GLU A 88 14.99 -22.83 -14.72
N PHE A 89 16.17 -22.42 -15.16
CA PHE A 89 17.03 -21.51 -14.41
C PHE A 89 16.28 -20.22 -14.05
N PHE A 90 15.70 -19.54 -15.04
CA PHE A 90 14.96 -18.30 -14.80
C PHE A 90 13.70 -18.52 -13.94
N GLN A 91 13.01 -19.65 -14.09
CA GLN A 91 11.86 -19.99 -13.24
C GLN A 91 12.27 -20.09 -11.77
N ILE A 92 13.41 -20.70 -11.47
CA ILE A 92 13.92 -20.81 -10.09
C ILE A 92 14.28 -19.42 -9.54
N VAL A 93 15.04 -18.63 -10.31
CA VAL A 93 15.49 -17.30 -9.89
C VAL A 93 14.31 -16.36 -9.66
N THR A 94 13.38 -16.26 -10.62
CA THR A 94 12.23 -15.36 -10.50
C THR A 94 11.24 -15.83 -9.43
N LYS A 95 11.05 -17.15 -9.25
CA LYS A 95 10.27 -17.67 -8.11
C LYS A 95 10.88 -17.22 -6.79
N LYS A 96 12.20 -17.34 -6.63
CA LYS A 96 12.90 -16.93 -5.41
C LYS A 96 12.80 -15.43 -5.17
N GLY A 97 12.96 -14.62 -6.21
CA GLY A 97 12.74 -13.17 -6.14
C GLY A 97 11.33 -12.81 -5.71
N LEU A 98 10.30 -13.48 -6.24
CA LEU A 98 8.91 -13.22 -5.86
C LEU A 98 8.56 -13.69 -4.43
N GLU A 99 9.19 -14.78 -3.97
CA GLU A 99 9.10 -15.23 -2.57
C GLU A 99 9.71 -14.20 -1.62
N ALA A 100 10.95 -13.78 -1.87
CA ALA A 100 11.64 -12.77 -1.08
C ALA A 100 10.89 -11.43 -1.11
N PHE A 101 10.45 -10.99 -2.29
CA PHE A 101 9.66 -9.77 -2.45
C PHE A 101 8.44 -9.77 -1.52
N PHE A 102 7.66 -10.87 -1.48
CA PHE A 102 6.52 -10.96 -0.58
C PHE A 102 6.92 -10.80 0.89
N GLU A 103 7.98 -11.50 1.32
CA GLU A 103 8.43 -11.47 2.70
C GLU A 103 8.81 -10.06 3.14
N PHE A 104 9.54 -9.30 2.32
CA PHE A 104 9.93 -7.94 2.66
C PHE A 104 8.81 -6.92 2.48
N ALA A 105 8.05 -7.01 1.39
CA ALA A 105 6.91 -6.14 1.11
C ALA A 105 5.83 -6.25 2.20
N VAL A 106 5.54 -7.45 2.71
CA VAL A 106 4.48 -7.60 3.73
C VAL A 106 4.88 -6.98 5.06
N TYR A 107 6.15 -7.07 5.48
CA TYR A 107 6.62 -6.38 6.69
C TYR A 107 6.64 -4.87 6.52
N PHE A 108 7.05 -4.40 5.35
CA PHE A 108 6.99 -2.98 5.00
C PHE A 108 5.55 -2.46 5.06
N ALA A 109 4.61 -3.16 4.43
CA ALA A 109 3.19 -2.83 4.47
C ALA A 109 2.65 -2.83 5.90
N ILE A 110 2.91 -3.86 6.72
CA ILE A 110 2.46 -3.88 8.13
C ILE A 110 2.96 -2.66 8.90
N ALA A 111 4.23 -2.28 8.73
CA ALA A 111 4.82 -1.13 9.42
C ALA A 111 4.14 0.17 9.00
N VAL A 112 3.93 0.37 7.71
CA VAL A 112 3.26 1.56 7.17
C VAL A 112 1.80 1.61 7.59
N GLU A 113 1.07 0.50 7.51
CA GLU A 113 -0.34 0.41 7.92
C GLU A 113 -0.53 0.70 9.41
N LEU A 114 0.40 0.26 10.27
CA LEU A 114 0.39 0.62 11.68
C LEU A 114 0.66 2.12 11.88
N ALA A 115 1.63 2.68 11.16
CA ALA A 115 1.97 4.09 11.25
C ALA A 115 0.81 4.99 10.78
N THR A 116 0.18 4.66 9.65
CA THR A 116 -1.00 5.37 9.13
C THR A 116 -2.19 5.22 10.07
N THR A 117 -2.41 4.05 10.65
CA THR A 117 -3.47 3.83 11.65
C THR A 117 -3.25 4.69 12.89
N VAL A 118 -2.05 4.67 13.49
CA VAL A 118 -1.74 5.48 14.67
C VAL A 118 -1.91 6.97 14.39
N MET A 119 -1.44 7.42 13.22
CA MET A 119 -1.63 8.80 12.77
C MET A 119 -3.11 9.17 12.67
N LEU A 120 -3.91 8.34 12.00
CA LEU A 120 -5.35 8.59 11.82
C LEU A 120 -6.10 8.52 13.15
N VAL A 121 -5.76 7.59 14.06
CA VAL A 121 -6.33 7.54 15.42
C VAL A 121 -6.02 8.83 16.18
N ASN A 122 -4.77 9.28 16.17
CA ASN A 122 -4.39 10.49 16.87
C ASN A 122 -5.15 11.73 16.36
N LYS A 123 -5.39 11.78 15.04
CA LYS A 123 -6.21 12.80 14.39
C LYS A 123 -7.70 12.67 14.74
N ASP A 124 -8.30 11.50 14.48
CA ASP A 124 -9.75 11.28 14.54
C ASP A 124 -10.28 11.38 15.97
N PHE A 125 -9.45 11.06 16.97
CA PHE A 125 -9.78 11.22 18.39
C PHE A 125 -9.23 12.51 19.01
N GLY A 126 -8.62 13.40 18.23
CA GLY A 126 -8.11 14.68 18.72
C GLY A 126 -7.02 14.57 19.80
N ILE A 127 -6.27 13.47 19.82
CA ILE A 127 -5.25 13.22 20.84
C ILE A 127 -4.03 14.12 20.61
N ASN A 128 -3.53 14.13 19.37
CA ASN A 128 -2.41 14.97 18.95
C ASN A 128 -2.36 15.08 17.43
N THR A 129 -2.32 16.30 16.90
CA THR A 129 -2.16 16.55 15.45
C THR A 129 -0.83 17.26 15.13
N ALA A 130 0.04 17.46 16.13
CA ALA A 130 1.39 17.96 15.92
C ALA A 130 2.18 16.99 15.03
N GLY A 131 2.82 17.52 13.97
CA GLY A 131 3.49 16.68 12.96
C GLY A 131 2.61 16.21 11.81
N PHE A 132 1.30 16.53 11.81
CA PHE A 132 0.33 15.97 10.87
C PHE A 132 -0.45 17.07 10.15
N GLY A 133 0.06 17.53 9.01
CA GLY A 133 -0.66 18.44 8.12
C GLY A 133 -1.95 17.82 7.54
N ALA A 134 -2.93 18.65 7.20
CA ALA A 134 -4.22 18.23 6.64
C ALA A 134 -4.08 17.34 5.39
N ASN A 135 -3.04 17.58 4.58
CA ASN A 135 -2.76 16.82 3.37
C ASN A 135 -2.21 15.40 3.66
N GLU A 136 -1.55 15.20 4.81
CA GLU A 136 -1.04 13.90 5.22
C GLU A 136 -2.19 12.94 5.52
N ALA A 137 -3.16 13.41 6.29
CA ALA A 137 -4.36 12.66 6.60
C ALA A 137 -5.17 12.32 5.34
N GLN A 138 -5.15 13.19 4.33
CA GLN A 138 -5.83 12.95 3.06
C GLN A 138 -5.16 11.83 2.25
N ASN A 139 -3.86 11.62 2.41
CA ASN A 139 -3.11 10.59 1.69
C ASN A 139 -2.98 9.28 2.46
N ALA A 140 -3.43 9.21 3.70
CA ALA A 140 -3.26 8.04 4.55
C ALA A 140 -3.84 6.77 3.89
N LEU A 141 -5.01 6.89 3.24
CA LEU A 141 -5.61 5.79 2.49
C LEU A 141 -4.79 5.45 1.24
N ALA A 142 -4.43 6.43 0.41
CA ALA A 142 -3.58 6.21 -0.76
C ALA A 142 -2.26 5.47 -0.40
N ILE A 143 -1.61 5.87 0.69
CA ILE A 143 -0.38 5.26 1.19
C ILE A 143 -0.60 3.80 1.61
N ALA A 144 -1.66 3.56 2.39
CA ALA A 144 -2.06 2.21 2.80
C ALA A 144 -2.31 1.31 1.57
N ILE A 145 -3.06 1.81 0.58
CA ILE A 145 -3.32 1.10 -0.67
C ILE A 145 -2.03 0.79 -1.44
N ILE A 146 -1.11 1.74 -1.57
CA ILE A 146 0.12 1.54 -2.34
C ILE A 146 1.01 0.45 -1.73
N CYS A 147 0.98 0.26 -0.42
CA CYS A 147 1.73 -0.83 0.24
C CYS A 147 0.99 -2.17 0.13
N ALA A 148 -0.34 -2.17 0.13
CA ALA A 148 -1.14 -3.40 0.06
C ALA A 148 -1.27 -3.95 -1.38
N ILE A 149 -1.36 -3.08 -2.38
CA ILE A 149 -1.64 -3.44 -3.78
C ILE A 149 -0.56 -4.33 -4.44
N PRO A 150 0.76 -4.16 -4.21
CA PRO A 150 1.80 -4.99 -4.83
C PRO A 150 1.81 -6.41 -4.29
N LEU A 151 1.29 -6.65 -3.07
CA LEU A 151 1.16 -7.98 -2.47
C LEU A 151 0.17 -8.88 -3.21
N VAL A 152 -0.71 -8.31 -4.03
CA VAL A 152 -1.63 -9.07 -4.90
C VAL A 152 -0.84 -9.97 -5.86
N TYR A 153 0.31 -9.50 -6.40
CA TYR A 153 1.12 -10.27 -7.34
C TYR A 153 1.65 -11.60 -6.78
N PRO A 154 2.43 -11.63 -5.68
CA PRO A 154 2.93 -12.88 -5.12
C PRO A 154 1.81 -13.82 -4.67
N ILE A 155 0.70 -13.30 -4.10
CA ILE A 155 -0.44 -14.13 -3.70
C ILE A 155 -1.10 -14.78 -4.94
N ALA A 156 -1.22 -14.05 -6.05
CA ALA A 156 -1.83 -14.55 -7.28
C ALA A 156 -0.92 -15.53 -8.04
N LEU A 157 0.40 -15.33 -8.04
CA LEU A 157 1.33 -16.02 -8.94
C LEU A 157 2.12 -17.17 -8.29
N LEU A 158 2.40 -17.12 -6.98
CA LEU A 158 3.13 -18.19 -6.28
C LEU A 158 2.39 -19.53 -6.17
N PRO A 159 1.04 -19.60 -6.08
CA PRO A 159 0.31 -20.87 -6.02
C PRO A 159 0.32 -21.65 -7.34
N THR A 160 0.58 -20.98 -8.46
CA THR A 160 0.64 -21.64 -9.77
C THR A 160 1.87 -22.54 -9.82
N ARG A 161 1.66 -23.86 -9.94
CA ARG A 161 2.73 -24.84 -10.18
C ARG A 161 3.54 -24.38 -11.41
N MET A 162 4.74 -23.86 -11.17
CA MET A 162 5.67 -23.44 -12.22
C MET A 162 6.41 -24.62 -12.87
N PHE A 163 6.30 -25.83 -12.32
CA PHE A 163 7.07 -27.00 -12.77
C PHE A 163 6.15 -28.05 -13.41
N HIS A 164 6.53 -28.52 -14.61
CA HIS A 164 5.88 -29.63 -15.29
C HIS A 164 6.16 -30.96 -14.55
N PRO A 165 5.13 -31.79 -14.29
CA PRO A 165 5.30 -33.07 -13.64
C PRO A 165 5.57 -34.15 -14.70
N GLU A 166 6.82 -34.38 -15.08
CA GLU A 166 7.18 -35.58 -15.86
C GLU A 166 8.13 -36.50 -15.07
N SER A 167 7.55 -37.62 -14.64
CA SER A 167 8.17 -38.91 -14.26
C SER A 167 8.97 -39.02 -12.95
N GLY A 168 8.74 -40.13 -12.22
CA GLY A 168 9.56 -40.69 -11.12
C GLY A 168 9.63 -39.93 -9.78
N ARG A 169 9.61 -38.59 -9.80
CA ARG A 169 9.87 -37.70 -8.65
C ARG A 169 8.64 -37.41 -7.78
N GLN A 170 7.54 -38.14 -7.98
CA GLN A 170 6.21 -37.85 -7.41
C GLN A 170 6.20 -37.75 -5.86
N LYS A 171 6.90 -38.64 -5.15
CA LYS A 171 6.92 -38.65 -3.67
C LYS A 171 7.74 -37.52 -3.05
N ALA A 172 8.83 -37.10 -3.71
CA ALA A 172 9.59 -35.93 -3.29
C ALA A 172 8.83 -34.63 -3.61
N ILE A 173 8.09 -34.63 -4.72
CA ILE A 173 7.16 -33.56 -5.12
C ILE A 173 5.99 -33.46 -4.12
N GLU A 174 5.43 -34.57 -3.63
CA GLU A 174 4.33 -34.56 -2.65
C GLU A 174 4.75 -33.93 -1.32
N ARG A 175 5.90 -34.34 -0.74
CA ARG A 175 6.44 -33.72 0.49
C ARG A 175 6.77 -32.24 0.30
N LYS A 176 7.35 -31.88 -0.84
CA LYS A 176 7.65 -30.48 -1.19
C LYS A 176 6.36 -29.67 -1.40
N SER A 177 5.30 -30.30 -1.92
CA SER A 177 4.00 -29.64 -2.14
C SER A 177 3.26 -29.33 -0.84
N GLU A 178 3.35 -30.18 0.18
CA GLU A 178 2.75 -29.92 1.48
C GLU A 178 3.42 -28.73 2.18
N GLN A 179 4.75 -28.64 2.09
CA GLN A 179 5.50 -27.50 2.63
C GLN A 179 5.20 -26.21 1.86
N GLU A 180 5.08 -26.26 0.53
CA GLU A 180 4.68 -25.11 -0.29
C GLU A 180 3.25 -24.65 0.02
N ASP A 181 2.32 -25.58 0.29
CA ASP A 181 0.95 -25.27 0.69
C ASP A 181 0.90 -24.58 2.07
N LYS A 182 1.68 -25.07 3.04
CA LYS A 182 1.84 -24.41 4.35
C LYS A 182 2.38 -22.99 4.21
N LYS A 183 3.43 -22.81 3.39
CA LYS A 183 3.98 -21.47 3.10
C LYS A 183 2.95 -20.56 2.43
N HIS A 184 2.19 -21.06 1.47
CA HIS A 184 1.14 -20.26 0.82
C HIS A 184 0.06 -19.82 1.82
N LYS A 185 -0.41 -20.73 2.67
CA LYS A 185 -1.39 -20.40 3.74
C LYS A 185 -0.85 -19.36 4.71
N PHE A 186 0.43 -19.45 5.09
CA PHE A 186 1.09 -18.45 5.94
C PHE A 186 1.17 -17.08 5.25
N ARG A 187 1.55 -17.03 3.96
CA ARG A 187 1.54 -15.79 3.17
C ARG A 187 0.14 -15.18 3.09
N LEU A 188 -0.89 -16.00 2.85
CA LEU A 188 -2.27 -15.52 2.83
C LEU A 188 -2.69 -14.97 4.20
N LEU A 189 -2.28 -15.59 5.31
CA LEU A 189 -2.55 -15.09 6.66
C LEU A 189 -1.90 -13.72 6.89
N LEU A 190 -0.63 -13.55 6.51
CA LEU A 190 0.06 -12.25 6.61
C LEU A 190 -0.58 -11.19 5.70
N PHE A 191 -1.00 -11.58 4.49
CA PHE A 191 -1.75 -10.68 3.62
C PHE A 191 -3.08 -10.27 4.27
N CYS A 192 -3.85 -11.21 4.80
CA CYS A 192 -5.08 -10.89 5.55
C CYS A 192 -4.82 -9.97 6.76
N LEU A 193 -3.68 -10.11 7.44
CA LEU A 193 -3.30 -9.20 8.53
C LEU A 193 -3.11 -7.77 8.01
N VAL A 194 -2.42 -7.58 6.88
CA VAL A 194 -2.32 -6.27 6.20
C VAL A 194 -3.70 -5.72 5.91
N ILE A 195 -4.62 -6.53 5.39
CA ILE A 195 -6.00 -6.10 5.08
C ILE A 195 -6.78 -5.70 6.33
N VAL A 196 -6.58 -6.39 7.46
CA VAL A 196 -7.20 -6.03 8.73
C VAL A 196 -6.67 -4.66 9.22
N LEU A 197 -5.37 -4.40 9.09
CA LEU A 197 -4.78 -3.12 9.46
C LEU A 197 -5.27 -1.98 8.54
N PHE A 198 -5.30 -2.25 7.23
CA PHE A 198 -5.84 -1.37 6.18
C PHE A 198 -7.29 -0.94 6.44
N PHE A 199 -8.06 -1.75 7.16
CA PHE A 199 -9.48 -1.49 7.39
C PHE A 199 -9.72 -0.17 8.16
N TYR A 200 -8.81 0.21 9.06
CA TYR A 200 -8.96 1.47 9.79
C TYR A 200 -8.74 2.70 8.89
N PRO A 201 -7.64 2.82 8.12
CA PRO A 201 -7.50 3.87 7.11
C PRO A 201 -8.68 3.95 6.13
N PHE A 202 -9.18 2.80 5.68
CA PHE A 202 -10.34 2.72 4.80
C PHE A 202 -11.61 3.27 5.46
N LEU A 203 -11.90 2.87 6.70
CA LEU A 203 -13.06 3.35 7.45
C LEU A 203 -12.94 4.84 7.78
N SER A 204 -11.78 5.29 8.25
CA SER A 204 -11.52 6.70 8.55
C SER A 204 -11.77 7.57 7.31
N GLN A 205 -11.28 7.16 6.13
CA GLN A 205 -11.54 7.88 4.89
C GLN A 205 -13.01 7.80 4.45
N CYS A 206 -13.68 6.65 4.62
CA CYS A 206 -15.13 6.56 4.36
C CYS A 206 -15.93 7.50 5.25
N ILE A 207 -15.61 7.55 6.55
CA ILE A 207 -16.22 8.48 7.52
C ILE A 207 -15.89 9.92 7.13
N HIS A 208 -14.69 10.21 6.64
CA HIS A 208 -14.33 11.54 6.16
C HIS A 208 -15.12 11.96 4.91
N ASN A 209 -15.30 11.04 3.97
CA ASN A 209 -16.00 11.28 2.72
C ASN A 209 -17.53 11.33 2.89
N TRP A 210 -18.09 10.62 3.87
CA TRP A 210 -19.54 10.55 4.13
C TRP A 210 -20.00 11.36 5.34
N GLY A 211 -19.07 11.74 6.21
CA GLY A 211 -19.30 12.62 7.35
C GLY A 211 -19.36 14.09 6.94
N PRO A 212 -19.64 15.00 7.90
CA PRO A 212 -19.45 16.43 7.68
C PRO A 212 -18.04 16.68 7.10
N LEU A 213 -17.97 17.26 5.90
CA LEU A 213 -16.75 17.45 5.12
C LEU A 213 -15.65 18.13 5.93
N ARG A 214 -14.43 17.65 5.73
CA ARG A 214 -13.18 18.31 6.14
C ARG A 214 -13.14 18.69 7.62
N VAL A 215 -11.94 19.04 8.02
CA VAL A 215 -11.70 19.63 9.31
C VAL A 215 -12.35 21.04 9.23
N GLY A 216 -13.65 21.18 9.56
CA GLY A 216 -14.41 22.44 9.61
C GLY A 216 -15.65 22.63 8.70
N GLU A 217 -15.94 21.77 7.71
CA GLU A 217 -17.03 21.99 6.73
C GLU A 217 -18.20 20.98 6.90
N GLY A 218 -19.05 21.15 7.91
CA GLY A 218 -20.25 20.33 8.03
C GLY A 218 -21.30 20.57 6.92
N ALA A 219 -21.37 19.70 5.90
CA ALA A 219 -22.48 19.69 4.93
C ALA A 219 -23.72 18.91 5.40
N GLY A 220 -23.71 18.33 6.60
CA GLY A 220 -24.86 17.65 7.18
C GLY A 220 -25.85 18.63 7.82
N LYS A 221 -27.16 18.41 7.63
CA LYS A 221 -28.25 19.21 8.24
C LYS A 221 -28.17 19.34 9.78
N ASN A 222 -27.38 18.48 10.44
CA ASN A 222 -27.17 18.46 11.89
C ASN A 222 -25.68 18.64 12.29
N GLY A 223 -24.79 18.95 11.34
CA GLY A 223 -23.39 19.23 11.65
C GLY A 223 -23.23 20.72 11.99
N SER A 224 -22.70 21.03 13.16
CA SER A 224 -22.21 22.39 13.44
C SER A 224 -20.99 22.64 12.57
N THR A 225 -21.08 23.56 11.60
CA THR A 225 -19.91 24.12 10.92
C THR A 225 -19.10 24.88 11.95
N LEU A 226 -17.97 24.29 12.35
CA LEU A 226 -17.07 24.82 13.38
C LEU A 226 -16.46 26.16 12.96
N ILE A 227 -16.32 26.36 11.65
CA ILE A 227 -15.88 27.59 11.00
C ILE A 227 -16.82 27.89 9.83
N LYS A 228 -17.11 29.17 9.59
CA LYS A 228 -17.89 29.56 8.41
C LYS A 228 -17.07 29.31 7.14
N HIS A 229 -17.74 28.97 6.06
CA HIS A 229 -17.10 28.72 4.77
C HIS A 229 -16.23 29.90 4.30
N ASP A 230 -16.68 31.14 4.53
CA ASP A 230 -15.94 32.34 4.14
C ASP A 230 -14.65 32.52 4.97
N ASP A 231 -14.70 32.26 6.27
CA ASP A 231 -13.55 32.38 7.17
C ASP A 231 -12.50 31.31 6.84
N TRP A 232 -12.94 30.08 6.55
CA TRP A 232 -12.06 29.02 6.08
C TRP A 232 -11.44 29.33 4.72
N ALA A 233 -12.24 29.86 3.78
CA ALA A 233 -11.74 30.29 2.48
C ALA A 233 -10.67 31.38 2.60
N ARG A 234 -10.81 32.33 3.54
CA ARG A 234 -9.78 33.34 3.84
C ARG A 234 -8.49 32.73 4.36
N ILE A 235 -8.55 31.81 5.33
CA ILE A 235 -7.35 31.12 5.84
C ILE A 235 -6.67 30.35 4.70
N GLN A 236 -7.44 29.59 3.92
CA GLN A 236 -6.90 28.87 2.78
C GLN A 236 -6.27 29.80 1.73
N GLN A 237 -6.92 30.93 1.41
CA GLN A 237 -6.41 31.91 0.46
C GLN A 237 -5.12 32.57 0.97
N MET A 238 -5.04 32.85 2.27
CA MET A 238 -3.83 33.36 2.90
C MET A 238 -2.66 32.36 2.79
N CYS A 239 -2.92 31.07 3.02
CA CYS A 239 -1.89 30.03 3.00
C CYS A 239 -1.50 29.60 1.58
N PHE A 240 -2.45 29.49 0.66
CA PHE A 240 -2.25 28.91 -0.67
C PHE A 240 -2.59 29.82 -1.84
N GLY A 241 -2.95 31.09 -1.64
CA GLY A 241 -3.48 31.94 -2.71
C GLY A 241 -2.60 32.06 -3.96
N HIS A 242 -1.33 31.64 -3.89
CA HIS A 242 -0.38 31.63 -5.01
C HIS A 242 0.32 30.27 -5.18
N VAL A 243 -0.06 29.24 -4.43
CA VAL A 243 0.43 27.86 -4.58
C VAL A 243 -0.65 27.07 -5.31
N GLY A 244 -0.27 26.36 -6.38
CA GLY A 244 -1.24 25.52 -7.08
C GLY A 244 -1.81 24.48 -6.12
N ARG A 245 -3.13 24.50 -5.91
CA ARG A 245 -3.84 23.44 -5.18
C ARG A 245 -4.07 22.25 -6.10
N LEU A 246 -4.47 21.11 -5.53
CA LEU A 246 -5.13 20.09 -6.33
C LEU A 246 -6.41 20.70 -6.92
N THR A 247 -6.61 20.47 -8.19
CA THR A 247 -7.86 20.77 -8.90
C THR A 247 -8.96 19.82 -8.45
N ASP A 248 -10.22 20.20 -8.63
CA ASP A 248 -11.36 19.33 -8.30
C ASP A 248 -11.30 18.00 -9.06
N ALA A 249 -10.79 18.02 -10.30
CA ALA A 249 -10.56 16.82 -11.09
C ALA A 249 -9.50 15.90 -10.46
N GLU A 250 -8.42 16.45 -9.90
CA GLU A 250 -7.38 15.67 -9.21
C GLU A 250 -7.90 15.08 -7.88
N TYR A 251 -8.68 15.84 -7.11
CA TYR A 251 -9.34 15.33 -5.90
C TYR A 251 -10.30 14.17 -6.22
N TRP A 252 -11.10 14.33 -7.28
CA TRP A 252 -12.04 13.30 -7.72
C TRP A 252 -11.32 12.06 -8.24
N LEU A 253 -10.23 12.24 -8.98
CA LEU A 253 -9.38 11.15 -9.46
C LEU A 253 -8.77 10.36 -8.30
N LEU A 254 -8.21 11.04 -7.29
CA LEU A 254 -7.67 10.41 -6.09
C LEU A 254 -8.74 9.53 -5.41
N ALA A 255 -9.91 10.10 -5.10
CA ALA A 255 -10.97 9.40 -4.41
C ALA A 255 -11.47 8.16 -5.18
N ILE A 256 -11.61 8.27 -6.51
CA ILE A 256 -12.04 7.13 -7.33
C ILE A 256 -10.98 6.04 -7.36
N CYS A 257 -9.71 6.40 -7.56
CA CYS A 257 -8.63 5.44 -7.58
C CYS A 257 -8.50 4.72 -6.23
N GLU A 258 -8.66 5.44 -5.12
CA GLU A 258 -8.67 4.85 -3.77
C GLU A 258 -9.81 3.85 -3.59
N ILE A 259 -11.04 4.21 -3.99
CA ILE A 259 -12.21 3.31 -3.89
C ILE A 259 -12.02 2.06 -4.76
N ILE A 260 -11.63 2.23 -6.02
CA ILE A 260 -11.44 1.12 -6.95
C ILE A 260 -10.35 0.17 -6.45
N ALA A 261 -9.21 0.72 -5.98
CA ALA A 261 -8.12 -0.08 -5.47
C ALA A 261 -8.49 -0.80 -4.16
N SER A 262 -9.20 -0.13 -3.26
CA SER A 262 -9.73 -0.74 -2.03
C SER A 262 -10.67 -1.91 -2.35
N LEU A 263 -11.61 -1.71 -3.29
CA LEU A 263 -12.53 -2.75 -3.74
C LEU A 263 -11.78 -3.93 -4.38
N LEU A 264 -10.77 -3.66 -5.21
CA LEU A 264 -9.94 -4.70 -5.81
C LEU A 264 -9.27 -5.55 -4.75
N ILE A 265 -8.61 -4.92 -3.78
CA ILE A 265 -7.90 -5.60 -2.69
C ILE A 265 -8.86 -6.42 -1.83
N LEU A 266 -10.00 -5.84 -1.44
CA LEU A 266 -11.01 -6.53 -0.62
C LEU A 266 -11.65 -7.70 -1.35
N LEU A 267 -12.08 -7.52 -2.60
CA LEU A 267 -12.66 -8.60 -3.41
C LEU A 267 -11.65 -9.72 -3.66
N PHE A 268 -10.39 -9.37 -3.93
CA PHE A 268 -9.30 -10.34 -4.07
C PHE A 268 -9.10 -11.15 -2.79
N THR A 269 -9.11 -10.48 -1.63
CA THR A 269 -8.98 -11.13 -0.33
C THR A 269 -10.15 -12.06 -0.03
N LEU A 270 -11.39 -11.58 -0.22
CA LEU A 270 -12.61 -12.37 -0.03
C LEU A 270 -12.63 -13.60 -0.94
N TRP A 271 -12.19 -13.45 -2.18
CA TRP A 271 -12.08 -14.55 -3.13
C TRP A 271 -11.13 -15.65 -2.65
N HIS A 272 -9.93 -15.27 -2.19
CA HIS A 272 -8.96 -16.22 -1.65
C HIS A 272 -9.44 -16.85 -0.33
N ALA A 273 -10.05 -16.07 0.56
CA ALA A 273 -10.63 -16.56 1.81
C ALA A 273 -11.74 -17.59 1.54
N MET A 274 -12.63 -17.33 0.57
CA MET A 274 -13.65 -18.27 0.15
C MET A 274 -13.04 -19.54 -0.45
N GLY A 275 -11.97 -19.42 -1.24
CA GLY A 275 -11.22 -20.57 -1.76
C GLY A 275 -10.68 -21.49 -0.66
N VAL A 276 -10.08 -20.90 0.38
CA VAL A 276 -9.59 -21.65 1.56
C VAL A 276 -10.73 -22.26 2.37
N GLY A 277 -11.82 -21.52 2.56
CA GLY A 277 -13.02 -22.01 3.25
C GLY A 277 -13.63 -23.23 2.57
N LEU A 278 -13.77 -23.18 1.24
CA LEU A 278 -14.25 -24.31 0.44
C LEU A 278 -13.31 -25.52 0.51
N GLN A 279 -12.00 -25.31 0.57
CA GLN A 279 -11.03 -26.39 0.72
C GLN A 279 -11.14 -27.07 2.09
N ARG A 280 -11.23 -26.28 3.17
CA ARG A 280 -11.43 -26.81 4.53
C ARG A 280 -12.73 -27.61 4.64
N TRP A 281 -13.82 -27.10 4.06
CA TRP A 281 -15.11 -27.78 4.09
C TRP A 281 -15.05 -29.15 3.37
N LYS A 282 -14.34 -29.22 2.24
CA LYS A 282 -14.12 -30.48 1.53
C LYS A 282 -13.29 -31.47 2.34
N ASP A 283 -12.22 -31.00 2.98
CA ASP A 283 -11.38 -31.86 3.82
C ASP A 283 -12.20 -32.42 4.99
N GLU A 284 -13.09 -31.62 5.58
CA GLU A 284 -14.02 -32.04 6.64
C GLU A 284 -15.06 -33.07 6.16
N GLU A 285 -15.68 -32.87 4.98
CA GLU A 285 -16.59 -33.87 4.39
C GLU A 285 -15.90 -35.22 4.16
N LYS A 286 -14.61 -35.20 3.77
CA LYS A 286 -13.78 -36.38 3.60
C LYS A 286 -13.50 -37.08 4.94
N PHE A 287 -13.19 -36.32 6.00
CA PHE A 287 -13.03 -36.86 7.35
C PHE A 287 -14.32 -37.49 7.89
N GLN A 288 -15.49 -36.94 7.55
CA GLN A 288 -16.79 -37.45 8.00
C GLN A 288 -17.34 -38.62 7.15
N GLY A 289 -16.62 -39.07 6.12
CA GLY A 289 -17.06 -40.17 5.25
C GLY A 289 -18.30 -39.86 4.41
N LYS A 290 -18.62 -38.56 4.20
CA LYS A 290 -19.79 -38.10 3.44
C LYS A 290 -19.46 -37.79 1.97
N GLU A 291 -18.47 -38.47 1.41
CA GLU A 291 -18.06 -38.34 0.01
C GLU A 291 -19.20 -38.80 -0.93
N GLY A 292 -20.08 -37.88 -1.35
CA GLY A 292 -21.09 -38.21 -2.35
C GLY A 292 -22.26 -37.23 -2.51
N LYS A 293 -22.63 -36.46 -1.48
CA LYS A 293 -23.79 -35.54 -1.56
C LYS A 293 -23.42 -34.07 -1.80
N GLY A 294 -22.28 -33.59 -1.29
CA GLY A 294 -21.82 -32.20 -1.47
C GLY A 294 -20.91 -31.96 -2.68
N THR A 295 -20.31 -33.01 -3.25
CA THR A 295 -19.20 -32.93 -4.21
C THR A 295 -19.57 -32.34 -5.58
N VAL A 296 -20.82 -32.47 -6.03
CA VAL A 296 -21.26 -31.95 -7.34
C VAL A 296 -21.48 -30.43 -7.32
N MET A 297 -22.12 -29.90 -6.27
CA MET A 297 -22.31 -28.45 -6.13
C MET A 297 -20.96 -27.75 -5.88
N LEU A 298 -20.13 -28.31 -5.01
CA LEU A 298 -18.82 -27.77 -4.63
C LEU A 298 -17.83 -27.78 -5.82
N SER A 299 -17.84 -28.84 -6.64
CA SER A 299 -17.04 -28.89 -7.87
C SER A 299 -17.52 -27.90 -8.93
N ARG A 300 -18.83 -27.67 -9.06
CA ARG A 300 -19.38 -26.65 -9.97
C ARG A 300 -18.98 -25.24 -9.53
N THR A 301 -19.11 -24.90 -8.25
CA THR A 301 -18.69 -23.60 -7.69
C THR A 301 -17.19 -23.38 -7.85
N ARG A 302 -16.37 -24.40 -7.57
CA ARG A 302 -14.91 -24.34 -7.77
C ARG A 302 -14.52 -24.13 -9.23
N ASN A 303 -15.18 -24.79 -10.17
CA ASN A 303 -14.89 -24.65 -11.59
C ASN A 303 -15.27 -23.26 -12.11
N VAL A 304 -16.36 -22.67 -11.61
CA VAL A 304 -16.71 -21.26 -11.89
C VAL A 304 -15.65 -20.32 -11.33
N LEU A 305 -15.22 -20.55 -10.08
CA LEU A 305 -14.14 -19.82 -9.43
C LEU A 305 -12.84 -19.90 -10.27
N GLN A 306 -12.42 -21.09 -10.64
CA GLN A 306 -11.16 -21.30 -11.39
C GLN A 306 -11.20 -20.75 -12.82
N ARG A 307 -12.36 -20.78 -13.50
CA ARG A 307 -12.52 -20.15 -14.83
C ARG A 307 -12.51 -18.64 -14.75
N GLY A 308 -13.20 -18.06 -13.75
CA GLY A 308 -13.14 -16.63 -13.48
C GLY A 308 -11.70 -16.15 -13.29
N TRP A 309 -10.89 -16.90 -12.54
CA TRP A 309 -9.49 -16.57 -12.31
C TRP A 309 -8.63 -16.50 -13.57
N HIS A 310 -8.85 -17.37 -14.56
CA HIS A 310 -8.00 -17.42 -15.76
C HIS A 310 -8.24 -16.22 -16.71
N GLY A 311 -9.48 -15.73 -16.81
CA GLY A 311 -9.81 -14.56 -17.64
C GLY A 311 -9.30 -13.23 -17.09
N HIS A 312 -9.17 -13.10 -15.77
CA HIS A 312 -8.84 -11.82 -15.11
C HIS A 312 -7.34 -11.62 -14.83
N ARG A 313 -6.46 -12.54 -15.27
CA ARG A 313 -5.01 -12.46 -14.96
C ARG A 313 -4.32 -11.23 -15.54
N ILE A 314 -4.71 -10.81 -16.74
CA ILE A 314 -4.15 -9.62 -17.40
C ILE A 314 -4.61 -8.37 -16.64
N MET A 315 -5.89 -8.32 -16.24
CA MET A 315 -6.43 -7.24 -15.43
C MET A 315 -5.73 -7.16 -14.07
N LEU A 316 -5.53 -8.29 -13.38
CA LEU A 316 -4.79 -8.36 -12.12
C LEU A 316 -3.29 -8.03 -12.25
N LEU A 317 -2.76 -7.99 -13.47
CA LEU A 317 -1.37 -7.57 -13.72
C LEU A 317 -1.26 -6.05 -13.89
N PHE A 318 -2.11 -5.47 -14.74
CA PHE A 318 -1.99 -4.05 -15.11
C PHE A 318 -2.77 -3.12 -14.18
N LEU A 319 -3.90 -3.56 -13.63
CA LEU A 319 -4.73 -2.70 -12.80
C LEU A 319 -4.03 -2.29 -11.50
N PRO A 320 -3.32 -3.18 -10.77
CA PRO A 320 -2.54 -2.79 -9.60
C PRO A 320 -1.47 -1.72 -9.88
N VAL A 321 -0.71 -1.84 -10.97
CA VAL A 321 0.33 -0.86 -11.32
C VAL A 321 -0.25 0.48 -11.81
N VAL A 322 -1.35 0.45 -12.56
CA VAL A 322 -2.01 1.69 -13.03
C VAL A 322 -2.60 2.45 -11.83
N LEU A 323 -3.34 1.76 -10.96
CA LEU A 323 -3.91 2.39 -9.76
C LEU A 323 -2.80 2.88 -8.82
N GLY A 324 -1.81 2.02 -8.52
CA GLY A 324 -0.67 2.40 -7.69
C GLY A 324 0.11 3.58 -8.26
N GLY A 325 0.30 3.63 -9.59
CA GLY A 325 1.00 4.73 -10.26
C GLY A 325 0.24 6.06 -10.17
N VAL A 326 -1.08 6.06 -10.33
CA VAL A 326 -1.90 7.27 -10.16
C VAL A 326 -1.90 7.73 -8.70
N LEU A 327 -2.03 6.81 -7.74
CA LEU A 327 -1.98 7.14 -6.31
C LEU A 327 -0.61 7.70 -5.92
N LEU A 328 0.47 7.10 -6.41
CA LEU A 328 1.83 7.58 -6.17
C LEU A 328 2.04 8.98 -6.76
N TRP A 329 1.51 9.23 -7.95
CA TRP A 329 1.51 10.56 -8.55
C TRP A 329 0.75 11.58 -7.69
N CYS A 330 -0.42 11.22 -7.14
CA CYS A 330 -1.16 12.09 -6.22
C CYS A 330 -0.37 12.40 -4.93
N ILE A 331 0.32 11.41 -4.36
CA ILE A 331 1.17 11.60 -3.18
C ILE A 331 2.30 12.59 -3.49
N PHE A 332 3.04 12.38 -4.59
CA PHE A 332 4.10 13.31 -5.00
C PHE A 332 3.55 14.71 -5.33
N ARG A 333 2.35 14.79 -5.93
CA ARG A 333 1.69 16.06 -6.21
C ARG A 333 1.41 16.83 -4.93
N LEU A 334 0.83 16.19 -3.93
CA LEU A 334 0.52 16.80 -2.63
C LEU A 334 1.78 17.20 -1.87
N ARG A 335 2.81 16.35 -1.89
CA ARG A 335 4.13 16.64 -1.34
C ARG A 335 4.72 17.92 -1.96
N ASN A 336 4.71 18.05 -3.28
CA ASN A 336 5.20 19.25 -3.98
C ASN A 336 4.40 20.51 -3.61
N ILE A 337 3.08 20.37 -3.36
CA ILE A 337 2.24 21.48 -2.89
C ILE A 337 2.63 21.89 -1.47
N GLN A 338 2.88 20.92 -0.58
CA GLN A 338 3.34 21.17 0.79
C GLN A 338 4.72 21.83 0.83
N GLU A 339 5.67 21.32 0.05
CA GLU A 339 7.00 21.91 -0.08
C GLU A 339 6.93 23.36 -0.59
N ALA A 340 6.12 23.61 -1.64
CA ALA A 340 5.92 24.96 -2.16
C ALA A 340 5.26 25.90 -1.14
N ALA A 341 4.35 25.39 -0.31
CA ALA A 341 3.74 26.14 0.78
C ALA A 341 4.75 26.45 1.88
N ALA A 342 5.52 25.45 2.36
CA ALA A 342 6.55 25.61 3.37
C ALA A 342 7.63 26.62 2.93
N PHE A 343 8.11 26.53 1.69
CA PHE A 343 9.06 27.47 1.10
C PHE A 343 8.55 28.92 1.15
N ARG A 344 7.29 29.16 0.79
CA ARG A 344 6.69 30.50 0.85
C ARG A 344 6.54 31.02 2.28
N LEU A 345 6.30 30.14 3.23
CA LEU A 345 6.15 30.48 4.64
C LEU A 345 7.49 30.63 5.36
N LYS A 346 8.61 30.32 4.69
CA LYS A 346 9.95 30.25 5.29
C LYS A 346 9.94 29.36 6.53
N ILE A 347 9.31 28.19 6.38
CA ILE A 347 9.28 27.10 7.36
C ILE A 347 10.07 25.95 6.75
N ASP A 348 10.83 25.24 7.59
CA ASP A 348 11.54 24.05 7.16
C ASP A 348 10.54 22.94 6.78
N TYR A 349 10.80 22.24 5.68
CA TYR A 349 9.94 21.17 5.20
C TYR A 349 10.52 19.81 5.57
N SER A 350 9.97 19.21 6.63
CA SER A 350 10.42 17.92 7.19
C SER A 350 10.33 16.75 6.20
N GLY A 351 9.47 16.84 5.17
CA GLY A 351 9.31 15.78 4.18
C GLY A 351 10.56 15.51 3.32
N ASN A 352 11.50 16.46 3.24
CA ASN A 352 12.79 16.30 2.56
C ASN A 352 13.90 15.71 3.47
N ASP A 353 13.66 15.58 4.77
CA ASP A 353 14.66 15.10 5.72
C ASP A 353 14.85 13.59 5.60
N TRP A 354 16.10 13.13 5.50
CA TRP A 354 16.44 11.71 5.42
C TRP A 354 16.54 11.07 6.81
N GLY A 355 15.44 10.50 7.28
CA GLY A 355 15.38 9.73 8.52
C GLY A 355 15.79 8.26 8.36
N PHE A 356 15.93 7.56 9.49
CA PHE A 356 16.19 6.12 9.51
C PHE A 356 15.11 5.32 8.76
N GLY A 357 13.82 5.63 9.00
CA GLY A 357 12.70 4.95 8.36
C GLY A 357 12.73 5.06 6.83
N GLN A 358 13.12 6.23 6.31
CA GLN A 358 13.29 6.47 4.88
C GLN A 358 14.41 5.65 4.23
N ILE A 359 15.55 5.53 4.90
CA ILE A 359 16.67 4.72 4.42
C ILE A 359 16.27 3.24 4.43
N VAL A 360 15.64 2.78 5.52
CA VAL A 360 15.17 1.40 5.65
C VAL A 360 14.12 1.07 4.59
N GLY A 361 13.20 1.99 4.26
CA GLY A 361 12.17 1.80 3.24
C GLY A 361 12.73 1.51 1.83
N ILE A 362 13.96 1.92 1.54
CA ILE A 362 14.64 1.59 0.27
C ILE A 362 15.43 0.29 0.41
N ILE A 363 16.20 0.15 1.50
CA ILE A 363 17.11 -0.99 1.71
C ILE A 363 16.34 -2.29 1.96
N ILE A 364 15.09 -2.24 2.42
CA ILE A 364 14.27 -3.42 2.70
C ILE A 364 14.10 -4.34 1.48
N PHE A 365 14.27 -3.82 0.27
CA PHE A 365 14.18 -4.60 -0.97
C PHE A 365 15.54 -5.13 -1.49
N ALA A 366 16.67 -4.72 -0.91
CA ALA A 366 17.99 -5.23 -1.29
C ALA A 366 18.12 -6.77 -1.13
N PRO A 367 17.56 -7.40 -0.09
CA PRO A 367 17.55 -8.86 0.04
C PRO A 367 16.86 -9.58 -1.13
N VAL A 368 15.90 -8.95 -1.83
CA VAL A 368 15.26 -9.56 -3.02
C VAL A 368 16.30 -9.83 -4.10
N VAL A 369 17.18 -8.86 -4.36
CA VAL A 369 18.28 -9.00 -5.32
C VAL A 369 19.30 -10.03 -4.83
N ALA A 370 19.61 -10.03 -3.54
CA ALA A 370 20.53 -10.99 -2.93
C ALA A 370 20.04 -12.43 -3.06
N ASP A 371 18.76 -12.70 -2.75
CA ASP A 371 18.15 -14.02 -2.86
C ASP A 371 18.06 -14.50 -4.30
N MET A 372 17.76 -13.59 -5.25
CA MET A 372 17.82 -13.88 -6.68
C MET A 372 19.25 -14.22 -7.11
N GLY A 373 20.26 -13.47 -6.64
CA GLY A 373 21.66 -13.73 -6.92
C GLY A 373 22.14 -15.07 -6.36
N PHE A 374 21.76 -15.41 -5.13
CA PHE A 374 22.06 -16.69 -4.51
C PHE A 374 21.36 -17.85 -5.23
N ALA A 375 20.09 -17.67 -5.62
CA ALA A 375 19.35 -18.64 -6.42
C ALA A 375 19.98 -18.84 -7.80
N ALA A 376 20.48 -17.77 -8.42
CA ALA A 376 21.19 -17.85 -9.69
C ALA A 376 22.51 -18.61 -9.54
N TRP A 377 23.31 -18.30 -8.52
CA TRP A 377 24.57 -18.97 -8.24
C TRP A 377 24.39 -20.48 -7.99
N THR A 378 23.44 -20.84 -7.13
CA THR A 378 23.15 -22.24 -6.81
C THR A 378 22.58 -23.00 -8.01
N SER A 379 21.70 -22.38 -8.80
CA SER A 379 21.16 -23.01 -10.01
C SER A 379 22.22 -23.20 -11.09
N TRP A 380 23.11 -22.21 -11.27
CA TRP A 380 24.21 -22.30 -12.22
C TRP A 380 25.18 -23.44 -11.88
N SER A 381 25.59 -23.54 -10.62
CA SER A 381 26.51 -24.59 -10.15
C SER A 381 25.93 -26.00 -10.26
N LEU A 382 24.61 -26.18 -10.08
CA LEU A 382 23.94 -27.46 -10.28
C LEU A 382 23.83 -27.82 -11.77
N LEU A 383 23.47 -26.87 -12.62
CA LEU A 383 23.39 -27.09 -14.06
C LEU A 383 24.78 -27.35 -14.69
N GLY A 384 25.85 -26.73 -14.19
CA GLY A 384 27.20 -27.04 -14.64
C GLY A 384 27.66 -28.47 -14.30
N ARG A 385 27.11 -29.09 -13.25
CA ARG A 385 27.50 -30.42 -12.78
C ARG A 385 26.91 -31.56 -13.62
N ASP A 386 25.64 -31.47 -14.00
CA ASP A 386 24.99 -32.48 -14.87
C ASP A 386 25.66 -32.57 -16.25
N GLU A 387 26.31 -31.50 -16.73
CA GLU A 387 27.04 -31.48 -18.00
C GLU A 387 28.38 -32.25 -17.91
N TYR A 388 29.04 -32.21 -16.74
CA TYR A 388 30.21 -33.03 -16.48
C TYR A 388 29.87 -34.53 -16.40
N ASP A 389 28.75 -34.89 -15.77
CA ASP A 389 28.33 -36.29 -15.60
C ASP A 389 27.76 -36.91 -16.90
N THR A 390 27.13 -36.10 -17.76
CA THR A 390 26.67 -36.54 -19.08
C THR A 390 27.82 -36.71 -20.08
N VAL A 391 28.85 -35.87 -20.01
CA VAL A 391 30.07 -36.04 -20.82
C VAL A 391 30.92 -37.21 -20.32
N SER A 392 30.99 -37.45 -19.00
CA SER A 392 31.76 -38.58 -18.46
C SER A 392 31.13 -39.95 -18.77
N SER A 393 29.80 -40.02 -18.91
CA SER A 393 29.09 -41.26 -19.28
C SER A 393 29.12 -41.57 -20.78
N GLN A 394 29.38 -40.57 -21.64
CA GLN A 394 29.60 -40.78 -23.08
C GLN A 394 31.05 -41.09 -23.45
N GLY A 395 32.01 -40.88 -22.52
CA GLY A 395 33.44 -41.19 -22.71
C GLY A 395 33.86 -42.61 -22.30
N SER A 396 32.91 -43.47 -21.90
CA SER A 396 33.17 -44.84 -21.45
C SER A 396 32.49 -45.88 -22.35
N ILE A 397 32.81 -45.86 -23.65
CA ILE A 397 32.54 -46.95 -24.60
C ILE A 397 33.86 -47.48 -25.13
#